data_AF-A0A381UC77-F1
#
_entry.id   AF-A0A381UC77-F1
#
_cell.length_a   1.000
_cell.length_b   1.000
_cell.length_c   1.000
_cell.angle_alpha   90.00
_cell.angle_beta   90.00
_cell.angle_gamma   90.00
#
_symmetry.space_group_name_H-M   'P 1'
#
loop_
_entity.id
_entity.type
_entity.pdbx_description
1 polymer ?
#
loop_
_entity_poly.entity_id
_entity_poly.type
_entity_poly.pdbx_seq_one_letter_code
_entity_poly.pdbx_strand_id
1 'polypeptide(L)' 'VGWGVSREEGDAIGAWWEPRRDHIQPSEFLISRSGKLMMSAYSNSPIGRMDPGETLTLIKYLNQQRANAKQDNA' A
#
# COMPACT_ATOMS: atom_id res chain seq x y z
N VAL A 1 11.43 -5.12 -1.51
CA VAL A 1 11.02 -6.55 -1.53
C VAL A 1 10.79 -6.95 -0.08
N GLY A 2 9.63 -7.53 0.25
CA GLY A 2 9.39 -8.12 1.57
C GLY A 2 10.06 -9.49 1.62
N TRP A 3 11.13 -9.63 2.40
CA TRP A 3 11.83 -10.89 2.58
C TRP A 3 11.43 -11.51 3.93
N GLY A 4 11.24 -12.81 3.98
CA GLY A 4 10.97 -13.55 5.22
C GLY A 4 9.54 -13.41 5.77
N VAL A 5 8.59 -12.94 4.96
CA VAL A 5 7.17 -12.87 5.36
C VAL A 5 6.64 -14.29 5.60
N SER A 6 6.19 -14.54 6.82
CA SER A 6 5.53 -15.78 7.25
C SER A 6 4.11 -15.89 6.72
N ARG A 7 3.54 -17.10 6.80
CA ARG A 7 2.15 -17.32 6.39
C ARG A 7 1.18 -16.54 7.25
N GLU A 8 1.44 -16.52 8.56
CA GLU A 8 0.66 -15.80 9.55
C GLU A 8 0.67 -14.28 9.29
N GLU A 9 1.83 -13.72 8.95
CA GLU A 9 1.94 -12.31 8.57
C GLU A 9 1.20 -12.00 7.26
N GLY A 10 1.31 -12.89 6.26
CA GLY A 10 0.58 -12.78 5.00
C GLY A 10 -0.94 -12.78 5.22
N ASP A 11 -1.43 -13.73 6.02
CA ASP A 11 -2.85 -13.84 6.35
C ASP A 11 -3.32 -12.61 7.16
N ALA A 12 -2.48 -12.06 8.06
CA ALA A 12 -2.81 -10.87 8.86
C ALA A 12 -3.03 -9.60 8.01
N ILE A 13 -2.35 -9.49 6.86
CA ILE A 13 -2.54 -8.37 5.92
C ILE A 13 -3.48 -8.71 4.75
N GLY A 14 -4.09 -9.89 4.76
CA GLY A 14 -4.97 -10.36 3.68
C GLY A 14 -4.24 -10.58 2.35
N ALA A 15 -2.94 -10.85 2.39
CA ALA A 15 -2.16 -11.11 1.18
C ALA A 15 -2.56 -12.44 0.55
N TRP A 16 -2.52 -12.49 -0.78
CA TRP A 16 -2.66 -13.76 -1.48
C TRP A 16 -1.37 -14.57 -1.38
N TRP A 17 -1.41 -15.71 -0.70
CA TRP A 17 -0.30 -16.66 -0.66
C TRP A 17 -0.15 -17.47 -1.96
N GLU A 18 1.08 -17.54 -2.48
CA GLU A 18 1.47 -18.47 -3.55
C GLU A 18 2.04 -19.75 -2.92
N PRO A 19 1.38 -20.91 -3.08
CA PRO A 19 1.75 -22.14 -2.37
C PRO A 19 2.91 -22.94 -2.99
N ARG A 20 3.29 -22.69 -4.25
CA ARG A 20 4.38 -23.37 -4.96
C ARG A 20 5.76 -22.80 -4.63
N ARG A 21 5.83 -21.50 -4.37
CA ARG A 21 7.07 -20.74 -4.09
C ARG A 21 7.07 -20.10 -2.71
N ASP A 22 6.05 -20.38 -1.92
CA ASP A 22 5.93 -20.09 -0.50
C ASP A 22 6.18 -18.61 -0.15
N HIS A 23 5.43 -17.72 -0.81
CA HIS A 23 5.49 -16.29 -0.57
C HIS A 23 4.16 -15.60 -0.81
N ILE A 24 4.02 -14.39 -0.29
CA ILE A 24 2.91 -13.50 -0.63
C ILE A 24 3.07 -12.92 -2.03
N GLN A 25 1.97 -12.83 -2.76
CA GLN A 25 1.85 -11.95 -3.91
C GLN A 25 1.91 -10.47 -3.48
N PRO A 26 2.25 -9.54 -4.39
CA PRO A 26 2.34 -8.13 -4.04
C PRO A 26 1.07 -7.61 -3.36
N SER A 27 1.28 -6.99 -2.19
CA SER A 27 0.25 -6.33 -1.39
C SER A 27 0.77 -4.93 -1.05
N GLU A 28 0.13 -3.90 -1.59
CA GLU A 28 0.56 -2.51 -1.47
C GLU A 28 -0.49 -1.71 -0.71
N PHE A 29 -0.04 -0.93 0.29
CA PHE A 29 -0.92 -0.13 1.15
C PHE A 29 -0.39 1.30 1.26
N LEU A 30 -1.29 2.28 1.20
CA LEU A 30 -1.00 3.66 1.60
C LEU A 30 -1.76 3.96 2.89
N ILE A 31 -1.01 4.22 3.97
CA ILE A 31 -1.58 4.45 5.30
C ILE A 31 -1.25 5.88 5.73
N SER A 32 -2.25 6.62 6.21
CA SER A 32 -2.06 7.96 6.74
C SER A 32 -1.37 7.90 8.12
N ARG A 33 -0.85 9.04 8.59
CA ARG A 33 -0.28 9.14 9.96
C ARG A 33 -1.30 8.80 11.07
N SER A 34 -2.61 8.94 10.81
CA SER A 34 -3.64 8.57 11.78
C SER A 34 -4.00 7.08 11.75
N GLY A 35 -3.28 6.26 10.96
CA GLY A 35 -3.60 4.85 10.76
C GLY A 35 -4.75 4.60 9.78
N LYS A 36 -5.25 5.64 9.08
CA LYS A 36 -6.30 5.45 8.08
C LYS A 36 -5.72 4.81 6.81
N LEU A 37 -6.29 3.69 6.38
CA LEU A 37 -6.02 3.12 5.07
C LEU A 37 -6.58 4.03 3.97
N MET A 38 -5.70 4.55 3.12
CA MET A 38 -6.04 5.48 2.03
C MET A 38 -6.15 4.77 0.69
N MET A 39 -5.35 3.72 0.49
CA MET A 39 -5.33 2.91 -0.72
C MET A 39 -4.83 1.51 -0.39
N SER A 40 -5.35 0.50 -1.09
CA SER A 40 -4.86 -0.88 -1.07
C SER A 40 -4.88 -1.44 -2.49
N ALA A 41 -3.81 -2.09 -2.90
CA ALA A 41 -3.72 -2.81 -4.16
C ALA A 41 -3.16 -4.22 -3.92
N TYR A 42 -3.80 -5.20 -4.55
CA TYR A 42 -3.35 -6.59 -4.57
C TYR A 42 -3.17 -6.98 -6.02
N SER A 43 -2.08 -7.67 -6.33
CA SER A 43 -1.85 -8.14 -7.68
C SER A 43 -1.26 -9.55 -7.68
N ASN A 44 -1.21 -10.15 -8.87
CA ASN A 44 -0.54 -11.42 -9.09
C ASN A 44 0.69 -11.17 -9.96
N SER A 45 1.85 -11.66 -9.52
CA SER A 45 3.11 -11.52 -10.25
C SER A 45 3.50 -10.03 -10.41
N PRO A 46 4.39 -9.58 -11.33
CA PRO A 46 4.89 -8.20 -11.31
C PRO A 46 3.90 -7.16 -11.83
N ILE A 47 2.73 -7.57 -12.32
CA ILE A 47 1.74 -6.72 -12.95
C ILE A 47 1.00 -5.91 -11.88
N GLY A 48 0.67 -4.65 -12.18
CA GLY A 48 -0.22 -3.84 -11.35
C GLY A 48 0.41 -3.22 -10.10
N ARG A 49 1.73 -3.33 -9.93
CA ARG A 49 2.46 -2.55 -8.92
C ARG A 49 2.47 -1.08 -9.30
N MET A 50 2.36 -0.20 -8.31
CA MET A 50 2.49 1.23 -8.57
C MET A 50 3.94 1.59 -8.93
N ASP A 51 4.12 2.40 -9.96
CA ASP A 51 5.42 2.99 -10.26
C ASP A 51 5.84 3.92 -9.11
N PRO A 52 7.09 3.85 -8.61
CA PRO A 52 7.53 4.69 -7.49
C PRO A 52 7.39 6.20 -7.73
N GLY A 53 7.57 6.66 -8.97
CA GLY A 53 7.37 8.05 -9.36
C GLY A 53 5.92 8.48 -9.26
N GLU A 54 5.01 7.64 -9.76
CA GLU A 54 3.56 7.84 -9.62
C GLU A 54 3.10 7.78 -8.17
N THR A 55 3.66 6.87 -7.35
CA THR A 55 3.39 6.82 -5.91
C THR A 55 3.79 8.14 -5.23
N LEU A 56 4.96 8.69 -5.54
CA LEU A 56 5.41 9.95 -4.98
C LEU A 56 4.48 11.12 -5.38
N THR A 57 4.06 11.15 -6.63
CA THR A 57 3.09 12.14 -7.13
C THR A 57 1.77 12.06 -6.36
N LEU A 58 1.23 10.86 -6.18
CA LEU A 58 0.01 10.64 -5.39
C LEU A 58 0.17 11.09 -3.93
N ILE A 59 1.28 10.76 -3.28
CA ILE A 59 1.55 11.17 -1.89
C ILE A 59 1.61 12.70 -1.77
N LYS A 60 2.28 13.38 -2.70
CA LYS A 60 2.34 14.86 -2.73
C LYS A 60 0.95 15.47 -2.89
N TYR A 61 0.16 14.93 -3.82
CA TYR A 61 -1.21 15.37 -4.05
C TYR A 61 -2.10 15.22 -2.81
N LEU A 62 -2.09 14.05 -2.16
CA LEU A 62 -2.86 13.79 -0.94
C LEU A 62 -2.43 14.69 0.23
N ASN A 63 -1.14 14.98 0.34
CA ASN A 63 -0.63 15.92 1.35
C ASN A 63 -1.11 17.35 1.09
N GLN A 64 -1.13 17.81 -0.16
CA GLN A 64 -1.65 19.13 -0.51
C GLN A 64 -3.14 19.23 -0.21
N GLN A 65 -3.94 18.23 -0.60
CA GLN A 65 -5.37 18.18 -0.26
C GLN A 65 -5.61 18.30 1.26
N ARG A 66 -4.82 17.59 2.07
CA ARG A 66 -4.91 17.67 3.52
C ARG A 66 -4.54 19.06 4.05
N ALA A 67 -3.57 19.74 3.45
CA ALA A 67 -3.18 21.08 3.84
C ALA A 67 -4.30 22.10 3.56
N ASN A 68 -4.90 22.02 2.37
CA ASN A 68 -6.02 22.88 1.97
C ASN A 68 -7.23 22.68 2.90
N ALA A 69 -7.61 21.42 3.16
CA ALA A 69 -8.73 21.13 4.05
C ALA A 69 -8.51 21.63 5.49
N LYS A 70 -7.27 21.79 5.95
CA LYS A 70 -7.00 22.41 7.26
C LYS A 70 -7.15 23.93 7.23
N GLN A 71 -6.82 24.58 6.11
CA GLN A 71 -7.00 26.02 5.95
C GLN A 71 -8.47 26.38 5.88
N ASP A 72 -9.31 25.55 5.24
CA ASP A 72 -10.75 25.77 5.14
C ASP A 72 -11.49 25.60 6.49
N ASN A 73 -10.86 24.91 7.46
CA ASN A 73 -11.44 24.61 8.78
C ASN A 73 -10.80 25.45 9.92
N ALA A 74 -9.94 26.43 9.60
CA ALA A 74 -9.24 27.30 10.55
C ALA A 74 -9.74 28.74 10.44
#